data_AF-A0A090TAN6-F1
#
_entry.id   AF-A0A090TAN6-F1
#
_cell.length_a   1.000
_cell.length_b   1.000
_cell.length_c   1.000
_cell.angle_alpha   90.00
_cell.angle_beta   90.00
_cell.angle_gamma   90.00
#
_symmetry.space_group_name_H-M   'P 1'
#
loop_
_entity.id
_entity.type
_entity.pdbx_description
1 polymer ?
#
loop_
_entity_poly.entity_id
_entity_poly.type
_entity_poly.pdbx_seq_one_letter_code
_entity_poly.pdbx_strand_id
1 'polypeptide(L)'
;MLGISSPHSIEGQGGKDVKTPSLGEGCFVNLDPEVIDFWQQLSKQLRLSAKEEFEQLTNHLGHRPRAVEFFRAGHDFTKVNKQHGSWLELVASVEDTSQLQELVEPHSKFFLDAIQK
;
A
#
# COMPACT_ATOMS: atom_id res chain seq x y z
N MET A 1 12.37 36.53 -1.29
CA MET A 1 11.42 35.97 -0.30
C MET A 1 10.30 35.29 -1.07
N LEU A 2 10.30 33.96 -1.12
CA LEU A 2 9.14 33.18 -1.53
C LEU A 2 9.01 32.06 -0.50
N GLY A 3 8.38 32.37 0.63
CA GLY A 3 7.99 31.38 1.62
C GLY A 3 6.66 30.79 1.19
N ILE A 4 6.62 29.49 0.87
CA ILE A 4 5.36 28.80 0.60
C ILE A 4 4.75 28.46 1.96
N SER A 5 3.97 29.40 2.50
CA SER A 5 3.09 29.17 3.64
C SER A 5 1.73 28.75 3.12
N SER A 6 1.51 27.45 2.90
CA SER A 6 0.14 26.92 2.94
C SER A 6 0.13 25.41 3.18
N PRO A 7 -0.61 24.92 4.17
CA PRO A 7 -0.89 23.51 4.32
C PRO A 7 -1.96 23.14 3.29
N HIS A 8 -1.56 22.48 2.20
CA HIS A 8 -2.55 21.82 1.35
C HIS A 8 -3.07 20.61 2.12
N SER A 9 -4.35 20.69 2.51
CA SER A 9 -5.06 19.60 3.17
C SER A 9 -5.15 18.44 2.18
N ILE A 10 -4.41 17.37 2.46
CA ILE A 10 -4.60 16.09 1.78
C ILE A 10 -5.80 15.43 2.45
N GLU A 11 -7.01 15.79 2.03
CA GLU A 11 -8.21 15.06 2.41
C GLU A 11 -8.25 13.74 1.65
N GLY A 12 -8.13 12.62 2.37
CA GLY A 12 -8.29 11.30 1.76
C GLY A 12 -7.53 10.13 2.39
N GLN A 13 -6.98 10.25 3.61
CA GLN A 13 -6.43 9.11 4.31
C GLN A 13 -6.91 9.07 5.76
N GLY A 14 -7.74 8.06 6.07
CA GLY A 14 -8.03 7.62 7.44
C GLY A 14 -6.81 6.97 8.09
N GLY A 15 -5.71 7.72 8.17
CA GLY A 15 -4.43 7.30 8.72
C GLY A 15 -4.12 8.12 9.96
N LYS A 16 -3.71 7.46 11.03
CA LYS A 16 -3.23 8.04 12.29
C LYS A 16 -2.48 9.34 12.04
N ASP A 17 -2.87 10.38 12.77
CA ASP A 17 -2.24 11.71 12.82
C ASP A 17 -0.71 11.56 12.75
N VAL A 18 -0.16 11.68 11.55
CA VAL A 18 1.28 11.66 11.32
C VAL A 18 1.73 12.96 11.95
N LYS A 19 2.23 12.90 13.19
CA LYS A 19 2.82 14.06 13.86
C LYS A 19 3.92 14.60 12.94
N THR A 20 3.58 15.61 12.16
CA THR A 20 4.55 16.35 11.37
C THR A 20 5.50 16.95 12.39
N PRO A 21 6.79 16.56 12.38
CA PRO A 21 7.72 17.09 13.37
C PRO A 21 7.72 18.61 13.26
N SER A 22 7.40 19.28 14.37
CA SER A 22 7.41 20.74 14.41
C SER A 22 8.85 21.21 14.34
N LEU A 23 9.15 22.07 13.37
CA LEU A 23 10.42 22.78 13.33
C LEU A 23 10.43 23.84 14.42
N GLY A 24 11.60 24.09 15.01
CA GLY A 24 11.79 25.23 15.91
C GLY A 24 11.51 26.55 15.19
N GLU A 25 11.22 27.60 15.97
CA GLU A 25 10.97 28.93 15.42
C GLU A 25 12.17 29.41 14.58
N GLY A 26 11.91 29.86 13.35
CA GLY A 26 12.95 30.29 12.40
C GLY A 26 13.69 29.17 11.67
N CYS A 27 13.34 27.89 11.88
CA CYS A 27 13.89 26.77 11.11
C CYS A 27 13.07 26.50 9.85
N PHE A 28 13.76 26.24 8.73
CA PHE A 28 13.16 25.89 7.45
C PHE A 28 13.80 24.62 6.90
N VAL A 29 12.99 23.78 6.25
CA VAL A 29 13.49 22.68 5.43
C VAL A 29 13.59 23.19 4.00
N ASN A 30 14.81 23.26 3.47
CA ASN A 30 15.06 23.51 2.06
C ASN A 30 15.44 22.19 1.39
N LEU A 31 14.58 21.73 0.49
CA LEU A 31 14.87 20.62 -0.40
C LEU A 31 15.15 21.18 -1.79
N ASP A 32 16.19 20.67 -2.44
CA ASP A 32 16.46 20.98 -3.82
C ASP A 32 15.33 20.39 -4.71
N PRO A 33 14.75 21.16 -5.65
CA PRO A 33 13.74 20.64 -6.57
C PRO A 33 14.19 19.38 -7.34
N GLU A 34 15.46 19.30 -7.74
CA GLU A 34 16.01 18.14 -8.45
C GLU A 34 15.98 16.89 -7.56
N VAL A 35 16.24 17.06 -6.26
CA VAL A 35 16.14 15.98 -5.28
C VAL A 35 14.70 15.50 -5.15
N ILE A 36 13.71 16.41 -5.14
CA ILE A 36 12.29 16.05 -5.08
C ILE A 36 11.89 15.19 -6.29
N ASP A 37 12.26 15.62 -7.50
CA ASP A 37 11.96 14.89 -8.73
C ASP A 37 12.62 13.52 -8.74
N PHE A 38 13.87 13.42 -8.29
CA PHE A 38 14.58 12.16 -8.14
C PHE A 38 13.86 11.21 -7.18
N TRP A 39 13.46 11.67 -5.98
CA TRP A 39 12.72 10.84 -5.02
C TRP A 39 11.39 10.35 -5.60
N GLN A 40 10.67 11.19 -6.35
CA GLN A 40 9.43 10.77 -7.00
C GLN A 40 9.67 9.68 -8.05
N GLN A 41 10.69 9.82 -8.89
CA GLN A 41 11.05 8.80 -9.87
C GLN A 41 11.47 7.49 -9.19
N LEU A 42 12.35 7.59 -8.19
CA LEU A 42 12.81 6.44 -7.42
C LEU A 42 11.65 5.73 -6.72
N SER A 43 10.72 6.47 -6.10
CA SER A 43 9.55 5.88 -5.44
C SER A 43 8.62 5.14 -6.41
N LYS A 44 8.54 5.57 -7.67
CA LYS A 44 7.77 4.89 -8.72
C LYS A 44 8.48 3.63 -9.18
N GLN A 45 9.80 3.67 -9.32
CA GLN A 45 10.60 2.52 -9.75
C GLN A 45 10.70 1.43 -8.69
N LEU A 46 10.79 1.80 -7.41
CA LEU A 46 10.86 0.87 -6.28
C LEU A 46 9.48 0.41 -5.79
N ARG A 47 8.40 0.88 -6.43
CA ARG A 47 7.04 0.50 -6.06
C ARG A 47 6.78 -0.94 -6.49
N LEU A 48 6.78 -1.82 -5.52
CA LEU A 48 6.40 -3.21 -5.69
C LEU A 48 4.93 -3.32 -6.11
N SER A 49 4.56 -4.39 -6.79
CA SER A 49 3.18 -4.86 -6.96
C SER A 49 2.63 -5.48 -5.67
N ALA A 50 1.32 -5.69 -5.59
CA ALA A 50 0.70 -6.37 -4.46
C ALA A 50 1.21 -7.82 -4.33
N LYS A 51 1.47 -8.47 -5.46
CA LYS A 51 2.09 -9.80 -5.51
C LYS A 51 3.52 -9.80 -4.96
N GLU A 52 4.37 -8.87 -5.38
CA GLU A 52 5.74 -8.77 -4.87
C GLU A 52 5.77 -8.45 -3.37
N GLU A 53 4.88 -7.58 -2.88
CA GLU A 53 4.73 -7.32 -1.44
C GLU A 53 4.32 -8.59 -0.68
N PHE A 54 3.39 -9.38 -1.24
CA PHE A 54 2.97 -10.65 -0.65
C PHE A 54 4.11 -11.66 -0.59
N GLU A 55 4.87 -11.82 -1.67
CA GLU A 55 6.01 -12.73 -1.75
C GLU A 55 7.13 -12.30 -0.78
N GLN A 56 7.45 -11.01 -0.71
CA GLN A 56 8.42 -10.49 0.25
C GLN A 56 8.00 -10.75 1.69
N LEU A 57 6.72 -10.49 2.02
CA LEU A 57 6.20 -10.76 3.36
C LEU A 57 6.19 -12.27 3.66
N THR A 58 5.89 -13.11 2.67
CA THR A 58 5.99 -14.58 2.79
C THR A 58 7.40 -15.00 3.17
N ASN A 59 8.40 -14.48 2.46
CA ASN A 59 9.82 -14.76 2.74
C ASN A 59 10.23 -14.26 4.13
N HIS A 60 9.68 -13.14 4.60
CA HIS A 60 9.95 -12.61 5.92
C HIS A 60 9.32 -13.44 7.05
N LEU A 61 8.06 -13.87 6.88
CA LEU A 61 7.31 -14.62 7.88
C LEU A 61 7.66 -16.12 7.90
N GLY A 62 8.20 -16.65 6.81
CA GLY A 62 8.43 -18.09 6.63
C GLY A 62 7.15 -18.90 6.42
N HIS A 63 6.01 -18.21 6.20
CA HIS A 63 4.73 -18.82 5.85
C HIS A 63 3.89 -17.85 5.03
N ARG A 64 2.84 -18.38 4.39
CA ARG A 64 1.87 -17.59 3.66
C ARG A 64 1.23 -16.51 4.57
N PRO A 65 1.25 -15.22 4.19
CA PRO A 65 0.65 -14.16 4.98
C PRO A 65 -0.87 -14.30 5.10
N ARG A 66 -1.40 -14.00 6.29
CA ARG A 66 -2.82 -13.73 6.49
C ARG A 66 -3.14 -12.28 6.11
N ALA A 67 -4.39 -12.00 5.73
CA ALA A 67 -4.83 -10.64 5.39
C ALA A 67 -4.48 -9.61 6.49
N VAL A 68 -4.68 -10.00 7.76
CA VAL A 68 -4.36 -9.14 8.91
C VAL A 68 -2.86 -8.87 9.08
N GLU A 69 -1.99 -9.80 8.68
CA GLU A 69 -0.54 -9.61 8.72
C GLU A 69 -0.09 -8.69 7.59
N PHE A 70 -0.65 -8.89 6.40
CA PHE A 70 -0.42 -8.02 5.25
C PHE A 70 -0.84 -6.56 5.55
N PHE A 71 -2.01 -6.37 6.17
CA PHE A 71 -2.46 -5.06 6.64
C PHE A 71 -1.52 -4.46 7.68
N ARG A 72 -1.11 -5.24 8.69
CA ARG A 72 -0.23 -4.77 9.77
C ARG A 72 1.18 -4.44 9.30
N ALA A 73 1.64 -5.07 8.22
CA ALA A 73 2.89 -4.74 7.55
C ALA A 73 2.83 -3.40 6.78
N GLY A 74 1.66 -2.74 6.73
CA GLY A 74 1.48 -1.43 6.10
C GLY A 74 1.17 -1.49 4.61
N HIS A 75 0.87 -2.67 4.06
CA HIS A 75 0.46 -2.82 2.67
C HIS A 75 -1.02 -2.45 2.47
N ASP A 76 -1.33 -1.91 1.31
CA ASP A 76 -2.64 -1.30 1.00
C ASP A 76 -3.57 -2.26 0.27
N PHE A 77 -4.73 -2.56 0.87
CA PHE A 77 -5.77 -3.38 0.24
C PHE A 77 -6.45 -2.71 -0.95
N THR A 78 -6.42 -1.38 -1.05
CA THR A 78 -6.90 -0.65 -2.23
C THR A 78 -6.07 -1.02 -3.46
N LYS A 79 -4.75 -1.15 -3.29
CA LYS A 79 -3.83 -1.61 -4.32
C LYS A 79 -4.08 -3.07 -4.70
N VAL A 80 -4.29 -3.94 -3.70
CA VAL A 80 -4.67 -5.34 -3.93
C VAL A 80 -5.93 -5.42 -4.80
N ASN A 81 -6.99 -4.70 -4.43
CA ASN A 81 -8.24 -4.70 -5.17
C ASN A 81 -8.08 -4.16 -6.60
N LYS A 82 -7.28 -3.12 -6.78
CA LYS A 82 -7.01 -2.56 -8.11
C LYS A 82 -6.25 -3.51 -9.03
N GLN A 83 -5.31 -4.30 -8.48
CA GLN A 83 -4.44 -5.17 -9.26
C GLN A 83 -5.01 -6.59 -9.44
N HIS A 84 -5.76 -7.10 -8.46
CA HIS A 84 -6.23 -8.49 -8.42
C HIS A 84 -7.75 -8.63 -8.18
N GLY A 85 -8.49 -7.55 -7.91
CA GLY A 85 -9.91 -7.59 -7.59
C GLY A 85 -10.20 -7.69 -6.09
N SER A 86 -9.54 -8.64 -5.41
CA SER A 86 -9.68 -8.89 -3.97
C SER A 86 -8.46 -9.59 -3.38
N TRP A 87 -8.40 -9.68 -2.05
CA TRP A 87 -7.41 -10.47 -1.33
C TRP A 87 -7.47 -11.96 -1.69
N LEU A 88 -8.69 -12.49 -1.85
CA LEU A 88 -8.90 -13.89 -2.22
C LEU A 88 -8.31 -14.19 -3.60
N GLU A 89 -8.54 -13.30 -4.56
CA GLU A 89 -7.98 -13.39 -5.91
C GLU A 89 -6.45 -13.22 -5.94
N LEU A 90 -5.89 -12.30 -5.15
CA LEU A 90 -4.43 -12.18 -4.99
C LEU A 90 -3.83 -13.50 -4.53
N VAL A 91 -4.34 -14.07 -3.44
CA VAL A 91 -3.89 -15.35 -2.91
C VAL A 91 -3.94 -16.44 -3.99
N ALA A 92 -5.07 -16.57 -4.67
CA ALA A 92 -5.24 -17.62 -5.67
C ALA A 92 -4.28 -17.44 -6.85
N SER A 93 -3.94 -16.19 -7.22
CA SER A 93 -2.98 -15.89 -8.27
C SER A 93 -1.52 -16.17 -7.89
N VAL A 94 -1.19 -16.22 -6.59
CA VAL A 94 0.16 -16.54 -6.10
C VAL A 94 0.34 -18.05 -5.91
N GLU A 95 -0.66 -18.71 -5.32
CA GLU A 95 -0.64 -20.15 -5.04
C GLU A 95 -0.92 -21.01 -6.29
N ASP A 96 -1.50 -20.40 -7.34
CA ASP A 96 -1.76 -20.98 -8.67
C ASP A 96 -2.31 -22.41 -8.65
N THR A 97 -3.22 -22.69 -7.73
CA THR A 97 -3.81 -24.02 -7.53
C THR A 97 -5.22 -24.05 -8.09
N SER A 98 -5.54 -25.08 -8.88
CA SER A 98 -6.85 -25.22 -9.54
C SER A 98 -8.02 -25.19 -8.56
N GLN A 99 -7.85 -25.77 -7.37
CA GLN A 99 -8.86 -25.76 -6.30
C GLN A 99 -9.18 -24.35 -5.81
N LEU A 100 -8.17 -23.46 -5.72
CA LEU A 100 -8.38 -22.08 -5.30
C LEU A 100 -9.03 -21.26 -6.42
N GLN A 101 -8.66 -21.51 -7.68
CA GLN A 101 -9.29 -20.85 -8.83
C GLN A 101 -10.78 -21.21 -8.93
N GLU A 102 -11.12 -22.49 -8.76
CA GLU A 102 -12.50 -22.97 -8.73
C GLU A 102 -13.31 -22.38 -7.56
N LEU A 103 -12.66 -22.08 -6.43
CA LEU A 103 -13.29 -21.43 -5.28
C LEU A 103 -13.52 -19.93 -5.52
N VAL A 104 -12.59 -19.26 -6.19
CA VAL A 104 -12.62 -17.81 -6.42
C VAL A 104 -13.77 -17.40 -7.32
N GLU A 105 -13.94 -18.09 -8.46
CA GLU A 105 -14.96 -17.77 -9.46
C GLU A 105 -16.37 -17.53 -8.88
N PRO A 106 -16.94 -18.45 -8.06
CA PRO A 106 -18.28 -18.25 -7.49
C PRO A 106 -18.33 -17.31 -6.27
N HIS A 107 -17.20 -17.05 -5.59
CA HIS A 107 -17.21 -16.41 -4.27
C HIS A 107 -16.49 -15.05 -4.20
N SER A 108 -15.71 -14.68 -5.21
CA SER A 108 -14.88 -13.45 -5.24
C SER A 108 -15.70 -12.21 -4.85
N LYS A 109 -16.84 -12.00 -5.50
CA LYS A 109 -17.71 -10.84 -5.24
C LYS A 109 -18.19 -10.78 -3.79
N PHE A 110 -18.70 -11.90 -3.26
CA PHE A 110 -19.19 -11.95 -1.88
C PHE A 110 -18.05 -11.70 -0.89
N PHE A 111 -16.89 -12.32 -1.12
CA PHE A 111 -15.73 -12.13 -0.26
C PHE A 111 -15.30 -10.66 -0.21
N LEU A 112 -15.17 -10.01 -1.37
CA LEU A 112 -14.81 -8.60 -1.46
C LEU A 112 -15.85 -7.71 -0.77
N ASP A 113 -17.14 -7.93 -1.05
CA ASP A 113 -18.21 -7.03 -0.60
C ASP A 113 -18.60 -7.21 0.87
N ALA A 114 -18.47 -8.40 1.44
CA ALA A 114 -19.00 -8.75 2.76
C ALA A 114 -17.93 -9.10 3.81
N ILE A 115 -16.74 -9.53 3.42
CA ILE A 115 -15.69 -10.00 4.35
C ILE A 115 -14.50 -9.04 4.42
N GLN A 116 -14.08 -8.49 3.28
CA GLN A 116 -12.84 -7.73 3.19
C GLN A 116 -12.99 -6.23 3.51
N LYS A 117 -14.19 -5.64 3.34
CA LYS A 117 -14.43 -4.20 3.49
C LYS A 117 -14.04 -3.64 4.85
#